data_AF-A0A3S7UYH6-F1
#
_entry.id   AF-A0A3S7UYH6-F1
#
_cell.length_a   1.000
_cell.length_b   1.000
_cell.length_c   1.000
_cell.angle_alpha   90.00
_cell.angle_beta   90.00
_cell.angle_gamma   90.00
#
_symmetry.space_group_name_H-M   'P 1'
#
loop_
_entity.id
_entity.type
_entity.pdbx_description
1 polymer ?
#
loop_
_entity_poly.entity_id
_entity_poly.type
_entity_poly.pdbx_seq_one_letter_code
_entity_poly.pdbx_strand_id
1 'polypeptide(L)'
;MSWFDPHVDGLLARWAEGTLSPRQSARLLRHAHACERCGASYERLVRASRLLEHGDPHAPTGTELAALADTGLAAALAAAEPEASRLRWPSLSLAGGMLAAVSLAVLVVLVQPKEEADSWQARGGSGRPARA
;
A
#
# COMPACT_ATOMS: atom_id res chain seq x y z
N MET A 1 -19.04 14.06 36.26
CA MET A 1 -17.80 14.82 36.53
C MET A 1 -16.63 14.07 35.88
N SER A 2 -16.26 14.39 34.65
CA SER A 2 -15.06 13.81 34.00
C SER A 2 -13.85 14.70 34.30
N TRP A 3 -13.36 14.65 35.54
CA TRP A 3 -12.23 15.47 35.99
C TRP A 3 -10.85 14.93 35.54
N PHE A 4 -10.83 13.75 34.92
CA PHE A 4 -9.63 13.06 34.49
C PHE A 4 -9.84 12.43 33.11
N ASP A 5 -10.09 13.25 32.09
CA ASP A 5 -9.58 12.82 30.79
C ASP A 5 -8.05 13.00 30.88
N PRO A 6 -7.24 11.93 30.78
CA PRO A 6 -5.80 12.07 30.84
C PRO A 6 -5.35 12.84 29.61
N HIS A 7 -5.22 14.15 29.77
CA HIS A 7 -4.66 15.01 28.74
C HIS A 7 -3.27 14.48 28.39
N VAL A 8 -2.89 14.61 27.13
CA VAL A 8 -1.73 13.92 26.55
C VAL A 8 -0.39 14.42 27.13
N ASP A 9 -0.44 15.40 28.04
CA ASP A 9 0.66 16.01 28.80
C ASP A 9 1.65 14.98 29.35
N GLY A 10 1.14 13.86 29.88
CA GLY A 10 1.98 12.79 30.44
C GLY A 10 2.88 12.11 29.41
N LEU A 11 2.58 12.22 28.12
CA LEU A 11 3.43 11.69 27.05
C LEU A 11 4.61 12.62 26.72
N LEU A 12 4.60 13.89 27.13
CA LEU A 12 5.69 14.83 26.85
C LEU A 12 7.00 14.41 27.54
N ALA A 13 6.93 13.95 28.80
CA ALA A 13 8.11 13.44 29.50
C ALA A 13 8.69 12.21 28.78
N ARG A 14 7.83 11.26 28.42
CA ARG A 14 8.21 10.06 27.65
C ARG A 14 8.80 10.37 26.28
N TRP A 15 8.29 11.42 25.63
CA TRP A 15 8.84 11.93 24.39
C TRP A 15 10.25 12.48 24.59
N ALA A 16 10.47 13.31 25.62
CA ALA A 16 11.79 13.86 25.94
C ALA A 16 12.82 12.80 26.34
N GLU A 17 12.38 11.69 26.94
CA GLU A 17 13.19 10.51 27.22
C GLU A 17 13.48 9.65 25.97
N GLY A 18 12.84 9.94 24.83
CA GLY A 18 12.97 9.16 23.59
C GLY A 18 12.28 7.80 23.63
N THR A 19 11.32 7.57 24.54
CA THR A 19 10.64 6.27 24.71
C THR A 19 9.36 6.10 23.88
N LEU A 20 8.97 7.14 23.13
CA LEU A 20 7.83 7.08 22.22
C LEU A 20 8.26 6.58 20.84
N SER A 21 7.40 5.77 20.22
CA SER A 21 7.58 5.42 18.81
C SER A 21 7.46 6.67 17.91
N PRO A 22 8.08 6.68 16.71
CA PRO A 22 8.02 7.84 15.80
C PRO A 22 6.59 8.31 15.49
N ARG A 23 5.65 7.36 15.32
CA ARG A 23 4.23 7.68 15.08
C ARG A 23 3.56 8.35 16.27
N GLN A 24 3.88 7.92 17.49
CA GLN A 24 3.36 8.52 18.72
C GLN A 24 3.95 9.92 18.92
N SER A 25 5.26 10.08 18.73
CA SER A 25 5.96 11.36 18.77
C SER A 25 5.33 12.34 17.77
N ALA A 26 5.16 11.96 16.50
CA ALA A 26 4.56 12.82 15.50
C ALA A 26 3.12 13.23 15.84
N ARG A 27 2.31 12.31 16.39
CA ARG A 27 0.93 12.61 16.82
C ARG A 27 0.90 13.57 18.01
N LEU A 28 1.79 13.37 18.98
CA LEU A 28 1.93 14.24 20.15
C LEU A 28 2.37 15.65 19.74
N LEU A 29 3.38 15.76 18.88
CA LEU A 29 3.89 17.06 18.41
C LEU A 29 2.84 17.83 17.59
N ARG A 30 2.09 17.15 16.71
CA ARG A 30 0.94 17.76 16.02
C ARG A 30 -0.12 18.27 16.99
N HIS A 31 -0.40 17.51 18.05
CA HIS A 31 -1.35 17.94 19.08
C HIS A 31 -0.82 19.13 19.88
N ALA A 32 0.44 19.10 20.30
CA ALA A 32 1.09 20.19 21.03
C ALA A 32 1.10 21.49 20.21
N HIS A 33 1.24 21.41 18.89
CA HIS A 33 1.17 22.57 18.01
C HIS A 33 -0.25 23.16 17.89
N ALA A 34 -1.30 22.33 17.99
CA ALA A 34 -2.69 22.77 17.90
C ALA A 34 -3.34 23.11 19.25
N CYS A 35 -2.73 22.72 20.37
CA CYS A 35 -3.27 22.88 21.71
C CYS A 35 -2.38 23.82 22.55
N GLU A 36 -2.89 24.97 22.97
CA GLU A 36 -2.14 25.97 23.76
C GLU A 36 -1.54 25.39 25.05
N ARG A 37 -2.29 24.54 25.76
CA ARG A 37 -1.82 23.91 27.01
C ARG A 37 -0.63 22.98 26.77
N CYS A 38 -0.72 22.10 25.78
CA CYS A 38 0.38 21.20 25.44
C CYS A 38 1.54 21.95 24.79
N GLY A 39 1.29 22.98 23.98
CA GLY A 39 2.32 23.83 23.38
C GLY A 39 3.15 24.54 24.44
N ALA A 40 2.51 25.19 25.42
CA ALA A 40 3.22 25.83 26.53
C ALA A 40 4.03 24.83 27.39
N SER A 41 3.51 23.61 27.57
CA SER A 41 4.21 22.57 28.32
C SER A 41 5.38 21.98 27.54
N TYR A 42 5.22 21.81 26.24
CA TYR A 42 6.26 21.40 25.30
C TYR A 42 7.41 22.41 25.29
N GLU A 43 7.13 23.71 25.12
CA GLU A 43 8.17 24.75 25.09
C GLU A 43 8.99 24.82 26.38
N ARG A 44 8.32 24.70 27.54
CA ARG A 44 9.02 24.64 28.84
C ARG A 44 9.91 23.42 28.95
N LEU A 45 9.40 22.25 28.56
CA LEU A 45 10.14 21.00 28.62
C LEU A 45 11.35 21.03 27.69
N VAL A 46 11.15 21.44 26.43
CA VAL A 46 12.21 21.52 25.43
C VAL A 46 13.29 22.51 25.86
N ARG A 47 12.92 23.72 26.29
CA ARG A 47 13.90 24.69 26.79
C ARG A 47 14.71 24.14 27.96
N ALA A 48 14.06 23.44 28.90
CA ALA A 48 14.77 22.80 30.00
C ALA A 48 15.71 21.70 29.51
N SER A 49 15.27 20.84 28.58
CA SER A 49 16.10 19.76 28.03
C SER A 49 17.33 20.27 27.28
N ARG A 50 17.19 21.33 26.47
CA ARG A 50 18.31 21.95 25.75
C ARG A 50 19.34 22.57 26.69
N LEU A 51 18.87 23.26 27.74
CA LEU A 51 19.75 23.79 28.78
C LEU A 51 20.49 22.68 29.54
N LEU A 52 19.84 21.55 29.80
CA LEU A 52 20.46 20.41 30.49
C LEU A 52 21.50 19.69 29.61
N GLU A 53 21.22 19.52 28.32
CA GLU A 53 22.09 18.77 27.41
C GLU A 53 23.25 19.62 26.86
N HIS A 54 22.99 20.89 26.54
CA HIS A 54 23.92 21.75 25.79
C HIS A 54 24.28 23.05 26.51
N GLY A 55 23.61 23.40 27.61
CA GLY A 55 23.78 24.70 28.28
C GLY A 55 23.25 25.90 27.48
N ASP A 56 22.65 25.67 26.32
CA ASP A 56 22.10 26.68 25.42
C ASP A 56 20.60 26.38 25.18
N PRO A 57 19.68 27.32 25.47
CA PRO A 57 18.25 27.12 25.25
C PRO A 57 17.83 27.03 23.76
N HIS A 58 18.74 27.31 22.83
CA HIS A 58 18.48 27.31 21.39
C HIS A 58 19.12 26.12 20.65
N ALA A 59 20.07 25.42 21.26
CA ALA A 59 20.68 24.23 20.67
C ALA A 59 19.70 23.03 20.78
N PRO A 60 19.27 22.42 19.65
CA PRO A 60 18.29 21.33 19.67
C PRO A 60 18.89 20.07 20.29
N THR A 61 18.10 19.36 21.10
CA THR A 61 18.52 18.08 21.70
C THR A 61 18.56 16.95 20.68
N GLY A 62 19.21 15.84 21.03
CA GLY A 62 19.19 14.63 20.20
C GLY A 62 17.78 14.11 19.90
N THR A 63 16.84 14.25 20.84
CA THR A 63 15.43 13.85 20.67
C THR A 63 14.68 14.75 19.69
N GLU A 64 14.95 16.05 19.69
CA GLU A 64 14.41 16.98 18.69
C GLU A 64 14.94 16.67 17.30
N LEU A 65 16.24 16.41 17.18
CA LEU A 65 16.86 16.04 15.90
C LEU A 65 16.31 14.72 15.35
N ALA A 66 16.11 13.72 16.21
CA ALA A 66 15.50 12.45 15.81
C ALA A 66 14.05 12.63 15.31
N ALA A 67 13.24 13.44 16.01
CA ALA A 67 11.88 13.74 15.57
C ALA A 67 11.85 14.51 14.24
N LEU A 68 12.80 15.43 14.01
CA LEU A 68 12.96 16.14 12.74
C LEU A 68 13.37 15.19 11.60
N ALA A 69 14.29 14.26 11.86
CA ALA A 69 14.70 13.26 10.88
C ALA A 69 13.54 12.35 10.46
N ASP A 70 12.76 11.86 11.42
CA ASP A 70 11.61 11.00 11.16
C ASP A 70 10.49 11.71 10.38
N THR A 71 10.22 12.97 10.72
CA THR A 71 9.23 13.78 9.99
C THR A 71 9.71 14.17 8.61
N GLY A 72 10.99 14.50 8.46
CA GLY A 72 11.63 14.73 7.16
C GLY A 72 11.61 13.50 6.26
N LEU A 73 11.89 12.31 6.80
CA LEU A 73 11.77 11.04 6.09
C LEU A 73 10.34 10.78 5.63
N ALA A 74 9.35 10.97 6.53
CA ALA A 74 7.94 10.81 6.15
C ALA A 74 7.52 11.78 5.04
N ALA A 75 7.96 13.04 5.10
CA ALA A 75 7.70 14.03 4.06
C ALA A 75 8.39 13.67 2.73
N ALA A 76 9.63 13.19 2.78
CA ALA A 76 10.37 12.73 1.61
C ALA A 76 9.69 11.51 0.97
N LEU A 77 9.20 10.55 1.77
CA LEU A 77 8.44 9.41 1.28
C LEU A 77 7.09 9.82 0.66
N ALA A 78 6.39 10.80 1.25
CA ALA A 78 5.15 11.34 0.69
C ALA A 78 5.40 12.11 -0.63
N ALA A 79 6.51 12.86 -0.73
CA ALA A 79 6.91 13.54 -1.95
C ALA A 79 7.41 12.57 -3.03
N ALA A 80 8.00 11.44 -2.61
CA ALA A 80 8.44 10.37 -3.47
C ALA A 80 7.34 9.35 -3.81
N GLU A 81 6.13 9.50 -3.24
CA GLU A 81 5.00 8.62 -3.53
C GLU A 81 4.75 8.71 -5.04
N PRO A 82 4.93 7.61 -5.79
CA PRO A 82 4.91 7.67 -7.24
C PRO A 82 3.53 8.16 -7.67
N GLU A 83 3.50 9.26 -8.44
CA GLU A 83 2.31 9.81 -9.09
C GLU A 83 1.44 8.64 -9.53
N ALA A 84 0.32 8.43 -8.83
CA ALA A 84 -0.53 7.26 -9.03
C ALA A 84 -0.82 7.19 -10.51
N SER A 85 -0.20 6.23 -11.19
CA SER A 85 -0.10 6.24 -12.63
C SER A 85 -1.50 6.26 -13.20
N ARG A 86 -1.97 7.42 -13.64
CA ARG A 86 -3.22 7.57 -14.42
C ARG A 86 -3.02 7.00 -15.83
N LEU A 87 -2.13 6.03 -16.01
CA LEU A 87 -2.04 5.23 -17.22
C LEU A 87 -3.15 4.17 -17.16
N ARG A 88 -4.40 4.63 -17.17
CA ARG A 88 -5.49 3.88 -17.81
C ARG A 88 -5.18 3.96 -19.30
N TRP A 89 -4.37 3.04 -19.82
CA TRP A 89 -4.24 2.80 -21.25
C TRP A 89 -5.20 1.66 -21.61
N PRO A 90 -6.51 1.94 -21.79
CA PRO A 90 -7.45 0.92 -22.24
C PRO A 90 -7.03 0.31 -23.59
N SER A 91 -6.22 1.02 -24.37
CA SER A 91 -5.60 0.53 -25.60
C SER A 91 -4.66 -0.66 -25.38
N LEU A 92 -3.91 -0.72 -24.28
CA LEU A 92 -3.05 -1.87 -23.96
C LEU A 92 -3.88 -3.09 -23.54
N SER A 93 -4.98 -2.89 -22.81
CA SER A 93 -5.91 -3.97 -22.46
C SER A 93 -6.64 -4.52 -23.70
N LEU A 94 -7.02 -3.65 -24.64
CA LEU A 94 -7.58 -4.04 -25.93
C LEU A 94 -6.57 -4.82 -26.79
N ALA A 95 -5.33 -4.35 -26.86
CA ALA A 95 -4.25 -5.04 -27.59
C ALA A 95 -3.94 -6.42 -26.98
N GLY A 96 -3.87 -6.52 -25.64
CA GLY A 96 -3.68 -7.78 -24.93
C GLY A 96 -4.85 -8.76 -25.14
N GLY A 97 -6.09 -8.26 -25.13
CA GLY A 97 -7.27 -9.07 -25.42
C GLY A 97 -7.30 -9.60 -26.87
N MET A 98 -6.92 -8.77 -27.85
CA MET A 98 -6.83 -9.19 -29.25
C MET A 98 -5.77 -10.28 -29.45
N LEU A 99 -4.58 -10.13 -28.87
CA LEU A 99 -3.51 -11.13 -28.95
C LEU A 99 -3.93 -12.47 -28.34
N ALA A 100 -4.62 -12.46 -27.21
CA ALA A 100 -5.14 -13.68 -26.58
C ALA A 100 -6.18 -14.38 -27.47
N ALA A 101 -7.11 -13.63 -28.07
CA ALA A 101 -8.13 -14.19 -28.96
C ALA A 101 -7.53 -14.79 -30.24
N VAL A 102 -6.55 -14.12 -30.84
CA VAL A 102 -5.83 -14.63 -32.02
C VAL A 102 -5.07 -15.91 -31.68
N SER A 103 -4.40 -15.95 -30.53
CA SER A 103 -3.67 -17.14 -30.08
C SER A 103 -4.60 -18.34 -29.85
N LEU A 104 -5.77 -18.10 -29.25
CA LEU A 104 -6.80 -19.12 -29.03
C LEU A 104 -7.37 -19.64 -30.37
N ALA A 105 -7.67 -18.74 -31.31
CA ALA A 105 -8.18 -19.10 -32.62
C ALA A 105 -7.18 -19.96 -33.41
N VAL A 106 -5.90 -19.60 -33.37
CA VAL A 106 -4.82 -20.40 -34.00
C VAL A 106 -4.73 -21.79 -33.35
N LEU A 107 -4.82 -21.89 -32.03
CA LEU A 107 -4.86 -23.18 -31.33
C LEU A 107 -6.06 -24.04 -31.74
N VAL A 108 -7.27 -23.46 -31.85
CA VAL A 108 -8.47 -24.20 -32.27
C VAL A 108 -8.36 -24.70 -33.72
N VAL A 109 -7.71 -23.95 -34.60
CA VAL A 109 -7.47 -24.37 -35.99
C VAL A 109 -6.39 -25.46 -36.06
N LEU A 110 -5.31 -25.34 -35.30
CA LEU A 110 -4.23 -26.32 -35.28
C LEU A 110 -4.60 -27.62 -34.54
N VAL A 111 -5.52 -27.54 -33.58
CA VAL A 111 -6.01 -28.68 -32.78
C VAL A 111 -7.31 -29.25 -33.35
N GLN A 112 -7.67 -28.96 -34.61
CA GLN A 112 -8.75 -29.69 -35.27
C GLN A 112 -8.42 -31.19 -35.24
N PRO A 113 -9.20 -32.02 -34.52
CA PRO A 113 -8.95 -33.44 -34.49
C PRO A 113 -9.20 -33.98 -35.90
N LYS A 114 -8.15 -34.55 -36.49
CA LYS A 114 -8.21 -35.21 -37.78
C LYS A 114 -8.99 -36.51 -37.62
N GLU A 115 -10.24 -36.46 -38.11
CA GLU A 115 -11.13 -37.54 -38.58
C GLU A 115 -11.44 -38.73 -37.66
N GLU A 116 -12.71 -39.10 -37.61
CA GLU A 116 -13.06 -40.43 -38.12
C GLU A 116 -14.41 -40.34 -38.83
N ALA A 117 -14.35 -40.35 -40.17
CA ALA A 117 -15.50 -40.58 -41.03
C ALA A 117 -15.93 -42.04 -40.88
N ASP A 118 -16.55 -42.38 -39.75
CA ASP A 118 -17.08 -43.71 -39.51
C ASP A 118 -18.43 -43.84 -40.24
N SER A 119 -18.33 -44.25 -41.50
CA SER A 119 -19.45 -44.65 -42.33
C SER A 119 -20.25 -45.74 -41.60
N TRP A 120 -21.46 -45.41 -41.18
CA TRP A 120 -22.40 -46.39 -40.66
C TRP A 120 -22.76 -47.40 -41.77
N GLN A 121 -22.25 -48.63 -41.65
CA GLN A 121 -22.51 -49.75 -42.57
C GLN A 121 -23.49 -50.72 -41.90
N ALA A 122 -24.73 -50.77 -42.39
CA ALA A 122 -25.75 -51.70 -41.88
C ALA A 122 -25.34 -53.15 -42.17
N ARG A 123 -24.97 -53.88 -41.12
CA ARG A 123 -24.72 -55.32 -41.17
C ARG A 123 -26.06 -56.07 -41.03
N GLY A 124 -26.63 -56.49 -42.16
CA GLY A 124 -27.71 -57.46 -42.24
C GLY A 124 -28.32 -57.41 -43.63
N GLY A 125 -28.42 -58.46 -44.41
CA GLY A 125 -28.16 -59.88 -44.23
C GLY A 125 -28.67 -60.51 -45.52
N SER A 126 -27.88 -61.42 -46.08
CA SER A 126 -28.15 -62.16 -47.31
C SER A 126 -29.54 -62.80 -47.36
N GLY A 127 -30.25 -62.61 -48.47
CA GLY A 127 -31.52 -63.30 -48.74
C GLY A 127 -31.89 -63.29 -50.22
N ARG A 128 -31.00 -63.77 -51.09
CA ARG A 128 -31.33 -64.12 -52.48
C ARG A 128 -32.21 -65.39 -52.44
N PRO A 129 -33.21 -65.49 -53.32
CA PRO A 129 -33.15 -66.57 -54.29
C PRO A 129 -33.36 -66.07 -55.72
N ALA A 130 -32.70 -66.77 -56.64
CA ALA A 130 -32.71 -66.50 -58.06
C ALA A 130 -33.89 -67.19 -58.75
N ARG A 131 -34.52 -66.45 -59.68
CA ARG A 131 -35.00 -66.85 -61.02
C ARG A 131 -35.89 -68.10 -61.18
N ALA A 132 -37.05 -67.87 -61.79
CA ALA A 132 -37.31 -68.27 -63.18
C ALA A 132 -38.18 -67.19 -63.84
#